data_AF-A0A0V1AMJ2-F1
#
_entry.id   AF-A0A0V1AMJ2-F1
#
_cell.length_a   1.000
_cell.length_b   1.000
_cell.length_c   1.000
_cell.angle_alpha   90.00
_cell.angle_beta   90.00
_cell.angle_gamma   90.00
#
_symmetry.space_group_name_H-M   'P 1'
#
loop_
_entity.id
_entity.type
_entity.pdbx_description
1 polymer ?
#
loop_
_entity_poly.entity_id
_entity_poly.type
_entity_poly.pdbx_seq_one_letter_code
_entity_poly.pdbx_strand_id
1 'polypeptide(L)'
;MKAESIVSKTEVRRAKLHVMIDQLTQLCKDASHPDDLRELLDDVMAFHDKTLEMQLQLEAALTGEERDQEAKHWVALSERTQIARREARARIRQIEGFLSDCSASSNDLGPRSNSKTSVKERLPELKMPVFSGEVLEFP
;
A
#
# COMPACT_ATOMS: atom_id res chain seq x y z
N MET A 1 38.88 -14.02 3.16
CA MET A 1 38.88 -12.57 3.43
C MET A 1 37.92 -11.76 2.55
N LYS A 2 38.03 -11.72 1.21
CA LYS A 2 37.13 -10.86 0.39
C LYS A 2 35.66 -11.30 0.41
N ALA A 3 35.39 -12.62 0.32
CA ALA A 3 34.03 -13.15 0.37
C ALA A 3 33.36 -12.94 1.74
N GLU A 4 34.07 -13.23 2.83
CA GLU A 4 33.59 -13.01 4.20
C GLU A 4 33.23 -11.54 4.47
N SER A 5 34.06 -10.60 3.98
CA SER A 5 33.77 -9.17 4.09
C SER A 5 32.52 -8.75 3.31
N ILE A 6 32.22 -9.40 2.18
CA ILE A 6 30.99 -9.12 1.40
C ILE A 6 29.78 -9.70 2.13
N VAL A 7 29.87 -10.93 2.64
CA VAL A 7 28.82 -11.58 3.43
C VAL A 7 28.39 -10.69 4.60
N SER A 8 29.33 -10.31 5.50
CA SER A 8 29.00 -9.50 6.68
C SER A 8 28.40 -8.15 6.31
N LYS A 9 28.87 -7.51 5.22
CA LYS A 9 28.35 -6.22 4.78
C LYS A 9 26.92 -6.34 4.23
N THR A 10 26.63 -7.42 3.50
CA THR A 10 25.29 -7.69 2.96
C THR A 10 24.31 -8.08 4.07
N GLU A 11 24.74 -8.85 5.07
CA GLU A 11 23.93 -9.17 6.25
C GLU A 11 23.53 -7.92 7.04
N VAL A 12 24.47 -7.01 7.30
CA VAL A 12 24.19 -5.74 8.00
C VAL A 12 23.16 -4.91 7.23
N ARG A 13 23.26 -4.87 5.89
CA ARG A 13 22.26 -4.16 5.06
C ARG A 13 20.90 -4.84 5.10
N ARG A 14 20.83 -6.16 5.00
CA ARG A 14 19.57 -6.93 5.13
C ARG A 14 18.89 -6.68 6.48
N ALA A 15 19.66 -6.71 7.57
CA ALA A 15 19.15 -6.40 8.91
C ALA A 15 18.58 -4.97 8.98
N LYS A 16 19.27 -3.99 8.40
CA LYS A 16 18.74 -2.61 8.33
C LYS A 16 17.45 -2.53 7.50
N LEU A 17 17.39 -3.23 6.37
CA LEU A 17 16.18 -3.27 5.53
C LEU A 17 15.00 -3.87 6.31
N HIS A 18 15.21 -4.93 7.08
CA HIS A 18 14.19 -5.48 7.98
C HIS A 18 13.66 -4.43 8.95
N VAL A 19 14.54 -3.69 9.61
CA VAL A 19 14.15 -2.62 10.55
C VAL A 19 13.32 -1.55 9.85
N MET A 20 13.72 -1.12 8.65
CA MET A 20 12.97 -0.10 7.90
C MET A 20 11.59 -0.62 7.46
N ILE A 21 11.48 -1.91 7.09
CA ILE A 21 10.19 -2.55 6.79
C ILE A 21 9.31 -2.60 8.04
N ASP A 22 9.87 -2.94 9.20
CA ASP A 22 9.12 -2.97 10.46
C ASP A 22 8.59 -1.58 10.82
N GLN A 23 9.41 -0.54 10.64
CA GLN A 23 9.01 0.85 10.81
C GLN A 23 7.88 1.24 9.85
N LEU A 24 7.99 0.87 8.56
CA LEU A 24 6.96 1.14 7.56
C LEU A 24 5.63 0.46 7.94
N THR A 25 5.68 -0.83 8.29
CA THR A 25 4.50 -1.58 8.75
C THR A 25 3.90 -0.98 10.02
N GLN A 26 4.73 -0.44 10.93
CA GLN A 26 4.24 0.23 12.12
C GLN A 26 3.53 1.55 11.78
N LEU A 27 4.12 2.40 10.94
CA LEU A 27 3.48 3.63 10.47
C LEU A 27 2.16 3.37 9.73
N CYS A 28 2.03 2.23 9.04
CA CYS A 28 0.76 1.82 8.41
C CYS A 28 -0.36 1.59 9.44
N LYS A 29 -0.03 1.05 10.62
CA LYS A 29 -0.98 0.77 11.70
C LYS A 29 -1.35 2.05 12.43
N ASP A 30 -0.35 2.89 12.67
CA ASP A 30 -0.53 4.17 13.31
C ASP A 30 -1.30 5.10 12.36
N ALA A 31 -2.09 6.04 12.88
CA ALA A 31 -2.83 7.01 12.07
C ALA A 31 -1.90 8.14 11.59
N SER A 32 -0.76 7.75 11.01
CA SER A 32 0.33 8.63 10.58
C SER A 32 -0.10 9.49 9.39
N HIS A 33 0.57 10.63 9.19
CA HIS A 33 0.31 11.49 8.04
C HIS A 33 0.68 10.75 6.74
N PRO A 34 -0.09 10.88 5.65
CA PRO A 34 0.20 10.18 4.39
C PRO A 34 1.56 10.55 3.81
N ASP A 35 2.07 11.77 4.05
CA ASP A 35 3.37 12.21 3.55
C ASP A 35 4.54 11.53 4.26
N ASP A 36 4.48 11.36 5.59
CA ASP A 36 5.51 10.61 6.35
C ASP A 36 5.60 9.16 5.85
N LEU A 37 4.45 8.57 5.55
CA LEU A 37 4.35 7.21 5.02
C LEU A 37 4.92 7.11 3.59
N ARG A 38 4.78 8.15 2.77
CA ARG A 38 5.38 8.25 1.43
C ARG A 38 6.90 8.36 1.50
N GLU A 39 7.40 9.27 2.33
CA GLU A 39 8.84 9.50 2.51
C GLU A 39 9.53 8.20 2.95
N LEU A 40 9.03 7.54 4.00
CA LEU A 40 9.61 6.29 4.46
C LEU A 40 9.49 5.17 3.42
N LEU A 41 8.37 5.11 2.68
CA LEU A 41 8.21 4.12 1.62
C LEU A 41 9.27 4.30 0.52
N ASP A 42 9.52 5.53 0.08
CA ASP A 42 10.51 5.82 -0.95
C ASP A 42 11.92 5.49 -0.45
N ASP A 43 12.24 5.80 0.81
CA ASP A 43 13.50 5.42 1.45
C ASP A 43 13.68 3.90 1.53
N VAL A 44 12.64 3.15 1.91
CA VAL A 44 12.65 1.68 1.94
C VAL A 44 12.93 1.11 0.55
N MET A 45 12.28 1.66 -0.49
CA MET A 45 12.47 1.17 -1.86
C MET A 45 13.87 1.50 -2.39
N ALA A 46 14.36 2.73 -2.19
CA ALA A 46 15.71 3.11 -2.59
C ALA A 46 16.78 2.31 -1.84
N PHE A 47 16.54 1.96 -0.57
CA PHE A 47 17.43 1.12 0.20
C PHE A 47 17.38 -0.36 -0.21
N HIS A 48 16.20 -0.87 -0.58
CA HIS A 48 16.03 -2.22 -1.15
C HIS A 48 16.83 -2.36 -2.45
N ASP A 49 16.73 -1.41 -3.38
CA ASP A 49 17.49 -1.44 -4.65
C ASP A 49 19.01 -1.46 -4.40
N LYS A 50 19.50 -0.61 -3.49
CA LYS A 50 20.91 -0.60 -3.07
C LYS A 50 21.35 -1.89 -2.37
N THR A 51 20.41 -2.58 -1.72
CA THR A 51 20.68 -3.86 -1.07
C THR A 51 20.70 -5.00 -2.10
N LEU A 52 19.81 -4.94 -3.11
CA LEU A 52 19.77 -5.87 -4.24
C LEU A 52 21.09 -5.88 -5.01
N GLU A 53 21.65 -4.72 -5.33
CA GLU A 53 22.94 -4.65 -6.03
C GLU A 53 24.06 -5.38 -5.27
N MET A 54 24.11 -5.23 -3.95
CA MET A 54 25.10 -5.90 -3.12
C MET A 54 24.79 -7.39 -2.91
N GLN A 55 23.52 -7.75 -2.86
CA GLN A 55 23.06 -9.12 -2.83
C GLN A 55 23.53 -9.89 -4.07
N LEU A 56 23.39 -9.29 -5.27
CA LEU A 56 23.86 -9.90 -6.51
C LEU A 56 25.39 -10.07 -6.53
N GLN A 57 26.15 -9.15 -5.93
CA GLN A 57 27.60 -9.30 -5.77
C GLN A 57 27.97 -10.43 -4.80
N LEU A 58 27.20 -10.60 -3.72
CA LEU A 58 27.37 -11.72 -2.80
C LEU A 58 27.08 -13.05 -3.50
N GLU A 59 25.94 -13.14 -4.18
CA GLU A 59 25.58 -14.33 -4.95
C GLU A 59 26.66 -14.65 -5.98
N ALA A 60 27.18 -13.68 -6.75
CA ALA A 60 28.26 -13.93 -7.70
C ALA A 60 29.57 -14.46 -7.05
N ALA A 61 29.78 -14.21 -5.75
CA ALA A 61 30.97 -14.66 -5.02
C ALA A 61 30.80 -16.02 -4.31
N LEU A 62 29.58 -16.54 -4.22
CA LEU A 62 29.25 -17.80 -3.53
C LEU A 62 29.24 -19.00 -4.48
N THR A 63 29.37 -20.20 -3.92
CA THR A 63 29.27 -21.46 -4.68
C THR A 63 27.81 -21.91 -4.83
N GLY A 64 27.52 -22.82 -5.77
CA GLY A 64 26.15 -23.14 -6.21
C GLY A 64 25.11 -23.30 -5.09
N GLU A 65 25.36 -24.20 -4.14
CA GLU A 65 24.40 -24.49 -3.07
C GLU A 65 24.23 -23.31 -2.09
N GLU A 66 25.32 -22.62 -1.75
CA GLU A 66 25.30 -21.42 -0.91
C GLU A 66 24.54 -20.27 -1.61
N ARG A 67 24.73 -20.10 -2.92
CA ARG A 67 23.99 -19.14 -3.74
C ARG A 67 22.50 -19.44 -3.72
N ASP A 68 22.10 -20.69 -3.88
CA ASP A 68 20.69 -21.06 -3.95
C ASP A 68 19.99 -20.85 -2.59
N GLN A 69 20.70 -21.08 -1.48
CA GLN A 69 20.18 -20.74 -0.15
C GLN A 69 20.05 -19.23 0.03
N GLU A 70 21.09 -18.48 -0.34
CA GLU A 70 21.12 -17.02 -0.22
C GLU A 70 20.03 -16.36 -1.09
N ALA A 71 19.82 -16.85 -2.31
CA ALA A 71 18.74 -16.42 -3.19
C ALA A 71 17.34 -16.66 -2.57
N LYS A 72 17.12 -17.81 -1.92
CA LYS A 72 15.85 -18.09 -1.21
C LYS A 72 15.62 -17.12 -0.07
N HIS A 73 16.64 -16.82 0.72
CA HIS A 73 16.54 -15.84 1.80
C HIS A 73 16.22 -14.45 1.27
N TRP A 74 16.88 -14.05 0.18
CA TRP A 74 16.61 -12.77 -0.46
C TRP A 74 15.20 -12.67 -1.04
N VAL A 75 14.70 -13.73 -1.70
CA VAL A 75 13.33 -13.77 -2.23
C VAL A 75 12.31 -13.55 -1.11
N ALA A 76 12.44 -14.26 0.02
CA ALA A 76 11.53 -14.09 1.15
C ALA A 76 11.54 -12.66 1.72
N LEU A 77 12.71 -12.03 1.84
CA LEU A 77 12.83 -10.64 2.27
C LEU A 77 12.24 -9.65 1.25
N SER A 78 12.49 -9.88 -0.04
CA SER A 78 11.97 -9.05 -1.11
C SER A 78 10.44 -9.13 -1.17
N GLU A 79 9.86 -10.32 -1.04
CA GLU A 79 8.40 -10.50 -0.94
C GLU A 79 7.81 -9.74 0.25
N ARG A 80 8.43 -9.85 1.42
CA ARG A 80 8.01 -9.10 2.61
C ARG A 80 8.05 -7.59 2.36
N THR A 81 9.10 -7.09 1.70
CA THR A 81 9.22 -5.68 1.30
C THR A 81 8.06 -5.26 0.39
N GLN A 82 7.71 -6.10 -0.58
CA GLN A 82 6.61 -5.83 -1.51
C GLN A 82 5.24 -5.83 -0.82
N ILE A 83 5.02 -6.71 0.16
CA ILE A 83 3.80 -6.74 0.96
C ILE A 83 3.66 -5.43 1.74
N ALA A 84 4.71 -5.03 2.48
CA ALA A 84 4.71 -3.78 3.23
C ALA A 84 4.49 -2.55 2.33
N ARG A 85 5.07 -2.54 1.13
CA ARG A 85 4.82 -1.49 0.13
C ARG A 85 3.36 -1.41 -0.29
N ARG A 86 2.73 -2.56 -0.59
CA ARG A 86 1.31 -2.60 -1.00
C ARG A 86 0.41 -2.08 0.13
N GLU A 87 0.69 -2.50 1.36
CA GLU A 87 -0.01 -2.05 2.55
C GLU A 87 0.13 -0.53 2.76
N ALA A 88 1.35 0.01 2.70
CA ALA A 88 1.60 1.44 2.80
C ALA A 88 0.83 2.23 1.74
N ARG A 89 0.87 1.79 0.48
CA ARG A 89 0.12 2.43 -0.61
C ARG A 89 -1.39 2.35 -0.43
N ALA A 90 -1.89 1.23 0.10
CA ALA A 90 -3.31 1.10 0.41
C ALA A 90 -3.73 2.03 1.55
N ARG A 91 -2.89 2.15 2.59
CA ARG A 91 -3.12 3.03 3.73
C ARG A 91 -3.13 4.51 3.35
N ILE A 92 -2.17 4.95 2.53
CA ILE A 92 -2.14 6.31 1.96
C ILE A 92 -3.47 6.62 1.27
N ARG A 93 -3.93 5.73 0.37
CA ARG A 93 -5.21 5.91 -0.34
C ARG A 93 -6.41 5.98 0.61
N GLN A 94 -6.41 5.19 1.68
CA GLN A 94 -7.48 5.25 2.67
C GLN A 94 -7.51 6.61 3.37
N ILE A 95 -6.37 7.07 3.88
CA ILE A 95 -6.28 8.36 4.59
C ILE A 95 -6.68 9.51 3.68
N GLU A 96 -6.17 9.53 2.45
CA GLU A 96 -6.52 10.56 1.47
C GLU A 96 -7.98 10.50 1.02
N GLY A 97 -8.57 9.30 0.93
CA GLY A 97 -10.00 9.12 0.68
C GLY A 97 -10.86 9.72 1.80
N PHE A 98 -10.51 9.48 3.07
CA PHE A 98 -11.20 10.09 4.21
C PHE A 98 -11.12 11.62 4.20
N LEU A 99 -9.98 12.20 3.78
CA LEU A 99 -9.84 13.66 3.64
C LEU A 99 -10.75 14.22 2.53
N SER A 100 -10.97 13.46 1.46
CA SER A 100 -11.83 13.86 0.35
C SER A 100 -13.31 13.90 0.72
N ASP A 101 -13.81 12.91 1.48
CA ASP A 101 -15.25 12.78 1.77
C ASP A 101 -15.77 13.83 2.77
N CYS A 102 -14.89 14.44 3.58
CA CYS A 102 -15.26 15.55 4.48
C CYS A 102 -15.41 16.89 3.75
N SER A 103 -14.90 17.03 2.51
CA SER A 103 -14.93 18.30 1.77
C SER A 103 -16.27 18.58 1.06
N ALA A 104 -17.18 17.61 0.99
CA ALA A 104 -18.42 17.73 0.20
C ALA A 104 -19.69 18.07 1.01
N SER A 105 -19.61 18.20 2.34
CA SER A 105 -20.78 18.40 3.20
C SER A 105 -20.59 19.52 4.23
N SER A 106 -20.31 20.74 3.77
CA SER A 106 -20.52 21.93 4.61
C SER A 106 -20.73 23.16 3.73
N ASN A 107 -21.97 23.37 3.31
CA ASN A 107 -22.51 24.70 3.09
C ASN A 107 -23.82 24.79 3.88
N ASP A 108 -23.72 25.34 5.09
CA ASP A 108 -24.82 25.59 6.01
C ASP A 108 -25.22 27.08 5.97
N LEU A 109 -26.53 27.31 6.14
CA LEU A 109 -27.25 28.55 6.52
C LEU A 109 -27.37 29.75 5.55
N GLY A 110 -28.53 29.82 4.90
CA GLY A 110 -29.25 31.08 4.72
C GLY A 110 -30.49 31.12 5.65
N PRO A 111 -30.74 32.17 6.44
CA PRO A 111 -31.86 32.20 7.38
C PRO A 111 -33.07 32.87 6.71
N ARG A 112 -34.10 32.11 6.29
CA ARG A 112 -35.43 32.71 6.19
C ARG A 112 -36.58 31.70 6.09
N SER A 113 -37.45 31.80 7.09
CA SER A 113 -38.91 31.73 6.99
C SER A 113 -39.65 30.39 7.12
N ASN A 114 -40.10 30.16 8.36
CA ASN A 114 -41.44 29.72 8.77
C ASN A 114 -42.45 29.22 7.71
N SER A 115 -42.83 27.94 7.78
CA SER A 115 -44.22 27.53 8.13
C SER A 115 -44.39 26.01 8.17
N LYS A 116 -45.12 25.55 9.20
CA LYS A 116 -45.58 24.17 9.47
C LYS A 116 -46.34 23.57 8.26
N THR A 117 -46.24 22.26 8.03
CA THR A 117 -47.30 21.25 8.33
C THR A 117 -46.90 19.86 7.85
N SER A 118 -47.26 18.85 8.64
CA SER A 118 -47.04 17.42 8.43
C SER A 118 -47.65 16.89 7.13
N VAL A 119 -46.89 16.13 6.33
CA VAL A 119 -47.44 15.08 5.47
C VAL A 119 -46.44 13.94 5.39
N LYS A 120 -46.93 12.73 5.64
CA LYS A 120 -46.22 11.45 5.65
C LYS A 120 -45.31 11.31 4.42
N GLU A 121 -44.01 11.12 4.65
CA GLU A 121 -43.06 10.68 3.63
C GLU A 121 -43.49 9.30 3.11
N ARG A 122 -44.12 9.28 1.93
CA ARG A 122 -44.13 8.08 1.08
C ARG A 122 -42.89 8.16 0.21
N LEU A 123 -42.05 7.13 0.29
CA LEU A 123 -40.91 6.97 -0.60
C LEU A 123 -41.37 7.06 -2.06
N PRO A 124 -40.66 7.77 -2.95
CA PRO A 124 -40.98 7.80 -4.36
C PRO A 124 -40.85 6.40 -4.95
N GLU A 125 -41.85 6.00 -5.74
CA GLU A 125 -41.90 4.67 -6.36
C GLU A 125 -40.69 4.46 -7.27
N LEU A 126 -39.88 3.45 -6.93
CA LEU A 126 -38.74 3.02 -7.71
C LEU A 126 -39.25 2.33 -8.99
N LYS A 127 -39.34 3.06 -10.11
CA LYS A 127 -39.67 2.44 -11.40
C LYS A 127 -38.44 1.76 -11.98
N MET A 128 -38.53 0.45 -12.16
CA MET A 128 -37.50 -0.34 -12.84
C MET A 128 -37.46 0.04 -14.33
N PRO A 129 -36.26 0.22 -14.92
CA PRO A 129 -36.14 0.36 -16.36
C PRO A 129 -36.58 -0.93 -17.05
N VAL A 130 -37.45 -0.81 -18.05
CA VAL A 130 -37.88 -1.92 -18.88
C VAL A 130 -36.77 -2.22 -19.88
N PHE A 131 -36.17 -3.40 -19.76
CA PHE A 131 -35.19 -3.89 -20.71
C PHE A 131 -35.91 -4.50 -21.92
N SER A 132 -35.73 -3.89 -23.10
CA SER A 132 -36.16 -4.43 -24.39
C SER A 132 -34.95 -5.02 -25.12
N GLY A 133 -34.33 -6.06 -24.54
CA GLY A 133 -33.24 -6.80 -25.17
C GLY A 133 -33.78 -7.96 -25.99
N GLU A 134 -33.46 -8.01 -27.28
CA GLU A 134 -33.65 -9.21 -28.08
C GLU A 134 -32.69 -10.31 -27.57
N VAL A 135 -33.22 -11.52 -27.39
CA VAL A 135 -32.46 -12.68 -26.91
C VAL A 135 -31.49 -13.10 -28.01
N LEU A 136 -30.19 -13.05 -27.72
CA LEU A 136 -29.16 -13.65 -28.58
C LEU A 136 -29.25 -15.19 -28.46
N GLU A 137 -29.80 -15.84 -29.49
CA GLU A 137 -29.63 -17.27 -29.69
C GLU A 137 -28.23 -17.53 -30.27
N PHE A 138 -27.44 -18.29 -29.53
CA PHE A 138 -26.13 -18.78 -30.00
C PHE A 138 -26.31 -20.18 -30.62
N PRO A 139 -25.67 -20.46 -31.77
CA PRO A 139 -25.56 -21.82 -32.31
C PRO A 139 -24.58 -22.69 -31.50
#